data_AF-A0A958PVQ4-F1
#
_entry.id   AF-A0A958PVQ4-F1
#
_cell.length_a   1.000
_cell.length_b   1.000
_cell.length_c   1.000
_cell.angle_alpha   90.00
_cell.angle_beta   90.00
_cell.angle_gamma   90.00
#
_symmetry.space_group_name_H-M   'P 1'
#
loop_
_entity.id
_entity.type
_entity.pdbx_description
1 polymer ?
#
loop_
_entity_poly.entity_id
_entity_poly.type
_entity_poly.pdbx_seq_one_letter_code
_entity_poly.pdbx_strand_id
1 'polypeptide(L)'
;MLLILKNLRKKFIQNNKVSHYLLYALGEIVLIVVGILLALGINNWSEENKLRSKEQFYLSGLKEEFVTSKAKLEVLIEVNRSNYQNAEKIARYFSSDSMPNETELSELLYKAFSYDVIYNPNNSLLDEILNSSGFKTITNPELRRHLTDWESRVQRINSQESALMNERDRVLNVFRKQGS
;
A
#
# COMPACT_ATOMS: atom_id res chain seq x y z
N MET A 1 40.77 -45.60 33.69
CA MET A 1 39.49 -45.01 33.22
C MET A 1 38.90 -45.73 31.99
N LEU A 2 39.68 -46.11 30.97
CA LEU A 2 39.18 -46.86 29.80
C LEU A 2 38.81 -48.34 30.05
N LEU A 3 39.43 -49.01 31.04
CA LEU A 3 39.15 -50.43 31.36
C LEU A 3 37.83 -50.64 32.10
N ILE A 4 37.40 -49.66 32.89
CA ILE A 4 36.16 -49.75 33.69
C ILE A 4 34.95 -49.72 32.77
N LEU A 5 34.93 -48.81 31.78
CA LEU A 5 33.91 -48.76 30.72
C LEU A 5 33.91 -50.03 29.84
N LYS A 6 35.09 -50.59 29.56
CA LYS A 6 35.23 -51.84 28.80
C LYS A 6 34.67 -53.05 29.56
N ASN A 7 34.89 -53.11 30.87
CA ASN A 7 34.40 -54.18 31.74
C ASN A 7 32.91 -54.05 32.08
N LEU A 8 32.40 -52.82 32.21
CA LEU A 8 30.96 -52.54 32.31
C LEU A 8 30.26 -53.00 31.02
N ARG A 9 30.76 -52.62 29.83
CA ARG A 9 30.22 -53.08 28.54
C ARG A 9 30.18 -54.61 28.43
N LYS A 10 31.24 -55.31 28.84
CA LYS A 10 31.27 -56.79 28.83
C LYS A 10 30.26 -57.42 29.79
N LYS A 11 30.11 -56.91 31.03
CA LYS A 11 29.14 -57.43 32.01
C LYS A 11 27.68 -57.13 31.63
N PHE A 12 27.42 -56.01 30.94
CA PHE A 12 26.06 -55.64 30.54
C PHE A 12 25.58 -56.36 29.26
N ILE A 13 26.49 -56.66 28.34
CA ILE A 13 26.21 -57.54 27.18
C ILE A 13 25.89 -58.97 27.64
N GLN A 14 26.50 -59.45 28.72
CA GLN A 14 26.22 -60.77 29.29
C GLN A 14 24.85 -60.91 29.98
N ASN A 15 24.15 -59.80 30.28
CA ASN A 15 22.93 -59.83 31.08
C ASN A 15 21.62 -59.62 30.30
N ASN A 16 21.63 -59.63 28.95
CA ASN A 16 20.44 -59.45 28.09
C ASN A 16 19.57 -58.20 28.36
N LYS A 17 20.04 -57.24 29.19
CA LYS A 17 19.29 -56.02 29.56
C LYS A 17 19.58 -54.80 28.67
N VAL A 18 20.35 -54.99 27.59
CA VAL A 18 20.65 -53.94 26.59
C VAL A 18 19.36 -53.35 25.98
N SER A 19 18.33 -54.20 25.80
CA SER A 19 17.01 -53.78 25.31
C SER A 19 16.37 -52.70 26.20
N HIS A 20 16.43 -52.84 27.53
CA HIS A 20 15.81 -51.89 28.46
C HIS A 20 16.51 -50.52 28.46
N TYR A 21 17.83 -50.49 28.33
CA TYR A 21 18.59 -49.24 28.26
C TYR A 21 18.39 -48.53 26.92
N LEU A 22 18.29 -49.27 25.81
CA LEU A 22 17.96 -48.72 24.50
C LEU A 22 16.54 -48.14 24.46
N LEU A 23 15.57 -48.84 25.05
CA LEU A 23 14.19 -48.35 25.21
C LEU A 23 14.12 -47.05 26.02
N TYR A 24 14.87 -46.97 27.12
CA TYR A 24 14.94 -45.77 27.95
C TYR A 24 15.59 -44.59 27.22
N ALA A 25 16.74 -44.81 26.56
CA ALA A 25 17.41 -43.78 25.78
C ALA A 25 16.58 -43.29 24.57
N LEU A 26 15.85 -44.19 23.92
CA LEU A 26 14.87 -43.85 22.88
C LEU A 26 13.74 -42.98 23.45
N GLY A 27 13.21 -43.33 24.62
CA GLY A 27 12.20 -42.54 25.31
C GLY A 27 12.68 -41.11 25.61
N GLU A 28 13.93 -40.97 26.08
CA GLU A 28 14.53 -39.67 26.37
C GLU A 28 14.76 -38.82 25.11
N ILE A 29 15.22 -39.43 24.01
CA ILE A 29 15.34 -38.75 22.71
C ILE A 29 13.97 -38.29 22.23
N VAL A 30 12.95 -39.14 22.29
CA VAL A 30 11.58 -38.77 21.88
C VAL A 30 11.06 -37.62 22.73
N LEU A 31 11.28 -37.63 24.04
CA LEU A 31 10.83 -36.58 24.95
C LEU A 31 11.55 -35.25 24.69
N ILE A 32 12.85 -35.27 24.40
CA ILE A 32 13.62 -34.09 23.99
C ILE A 32 13.09 -33.54 22.65
N VAL A 33 12.86 -34.40 21.66
CA VAL A 33 12.35 -34.01 20.35
C VAL A 33 10.96 -33.38 20.47
N VAL A 34 10.06 -33.97 21.25
CA VAL A 34 8.74 -33.39 21.54
C VAL A 34 8.87 -32.02 22.22
N GLY A 35 9.78 -31.87 23.18
CA GLY A 35 10.06 -30.59 23.82
C GLY A 35 10.51 -29.50 22.84
N ILE A 36 11.44 -29.83 21.93
CA ILE A 36 11.93 -28.90 20.90
C ILE A 36 10.82 -28.54 19.92
N LEU A 37 10.03 -29.51 19.47
CA LEU A 37 8.93 -29.27 18.54
C LEU A 37 7.84 -28.39 19.15
N LEU A 38 7.49 -28.59 20.42
CA LEU A 38 6.56 -27.72 21.14
C LEU A 38 7.10 -26.29 21.28
N ALA A 39 8.39 -26.14 21.64
CA ALA A 39 9.02 -24.83 21.74
C ALA A 39 9.02 -24.10 20.39
N LEU A 40 9.37 -24.79 19.30
CA LEU A 40 9.31 -24.25 17.94
C LEU A 40 7.87 -23.90 17.53
N GLY A 41 6.90 -24.75 17.87
CA GLY A 41 5.48 -24.50 17.59
C GLY A 41 4.97 -23.23 18.27
N ILE A 42 5.26 -23.05 19.56
CA ILE A 42 4.89 -21.84 20.32
C ILE A 42 5.57 -20.60 19.72
N ASN A 43 6.85 -20.69 19.37
CA ASN A 43 7.57 -19.58 18.76
C ASN A 43 6.97 -19.16 17.41
N ASN A 44 6.71 -20.13 16.52
CA ASN A 44 6.11 -19.89 15.21
C ASN A 44 4.72 -19.27 15.34
N TRP A 45 3.90 -19.76 16.28
CA TRP A 45 2.58 -19.20 16.54
C TRP A 45 2.65 -17.74 17.02
N SER A 46 3.58 -17.42 17.92
CA SER A 46 3.80 -16.04 18.37
C SER A 46 4.22 -15.13 17.23
N GLU A 47 5.10 -15.60 16.35
CA GLU A 47 5.57 -14.85 15.18
C GLU A 47 4.45 -14.61 14.16
N GLU A 48 3.66 -15.63 13.85
CA GLU A 48 2.49 -15.50 12.98
C GLU A 48 1.48 -14.49 13.52
N ASN A 49 1.22 -14.51 14.83
CA ASN A 49 0.29 -13.55 15.46
C ASN A 49 0.81 -12.11 15.37
N LYS A 50 2.13 -11.90 15.50
CA LYS A 50 2.77 -10.58 15.30
C LYS A 50 2.65 -10.11 13.86
N LEU A 51 2.89 -11.00 12.88
CA LEU A 51 2.74 -10.69 11.46
C LEU A 51 1.30 -10.31 11.12
N ARG A 52 0.32 -11.07 11.62
CA ARG A 52 -1.10 -10.79 11.42
C ARG A 52 -1.52 -9.46 12.03
N SER A 53 -1.05 -9.15 13.24
CA SER A 53 -1.31 -7.85 13.88
C SER A 53 -0.75 -6.69 13.06
N LYS A 54 0.48 -6.85 12.55
CA LYS A 54 1.12 -5.85 11.67
C LYS A 54 0.39 -5.68 10.35
N GLU A 55 -0.07 -6.78 9.74
CA GLU A 55 -0.91 -6.73 8.54
C GLU A 55 -2.21 -5.96 8.81
N GLN A 56 -2.92 -6.25 9.90
CA GLN A 56 -4.16 -5.54 10.25
C GLN A 56 -3.93 -4.04 10.46
N PHE A 57 -2.83 -3.65 11.11
CA PHE A 57 -2.44 -2.25 11.25
C PHE A 57 -2.30 -1.57 9.88
N TYR A 58 -1.53 -2.17 8.96
CA TYR A 58 -1.37 -1.63 7.61
C TYR A 58 -2.69 -1.57 6.83
N LEU A 59 -3.52 -2.62 6.90
CA LEU A 59 -4.81 -2.64 6.21
C LEU A 59 -5.77 -1.57 6.73
N SER A 60 -5.79 -1.33 8.05
CA SER A 60 -6.60 -0.26 8.63
C SER A 60 -6.14 1.12 8.20
N GLY A 61 -4.83 1.37 8.23
CA GLY A 61 -4.27 2.66 7.80
C GLY A 61 -4.49 2.91 6.32
N LEU A 62 -4.24 1.91 5.46
CA LEU A 62 -4.48 2.03 4.02
C LEU A 62 -5.95 2.35 3.73
N LYS A 63 -6.87 1.68 4.42
CA LYS A 63 -8.31 1.96 4.27
C LYS A 63 -8.64 3.42 4.59
N GLU A 64 -8.11 3.94 5.69
CA GLU A 64 -8.33 5.35 6.09
C GLU A 64 -7.75 6.34 5.07
N GLU A 65 -6.52 6.08 4.59
CA GLU A 65 -5.89 6.88 3.55
C GLU A 65 -6.69 6.88 2.24
N PHE A 66 -7.17 5.70 1.80
CA PHE A 66 -7.98 5.59 0.59
C PHE A 66 -9.35 6.24 0.73
N VAL A 67 -9.99 6.16 1.90
CA VAL A 67 -11.25 6.88 2.16
C VAL A 67 -11.04 8.39 2.05
N THR A 68 -9.99 8.91 2.67
CA THR A 68 -9.65 10.33 2.61
C THR A 68 -9.30 10.77 1.19
N SER A 69 -8.50 9.98 0.49
CA SER A 69 -8.07 10.25 -0.89
C SER A 69 -9.23 10.16 -1.87
N LYS A 70 -10.22 9.30 -1.62
CA LYS A 70 -11.46 9.24 -2.40
C LYS A 70 -12.30 10.50 -2.21
N ALA A 71 -12.48 10.98 -0.98
CA ALA A 71 -13.24 12.21 -0.73
C ALA A 71 -12.61 13.42 -1.43
N LYS A 72 -11.26 13.53 -1.40
CA LYS A 72 -10.53 14.55 -2.17
C LYS A 72 -10.79 14.44 -3.67
N LEU A 73 -10.77 13.23 -4.21
CA LEU A 73 -11.03 12.98 -5.63
C LEU A 73 -12.44 13.39 -6.03
N GLU A 74 -13.45 13.08 -5.20
CA GLU A 74 -14.85 13.46 -5.45
C GLU A 74 -15.01 14.98 -5.52
N VAL A 75 -14.40 15.72 -4.58
CA VAL A 75 -14.39 17.20 -4.63
C VAL A 75 -13.72 17.71 -5.91
N LEU A 76 -12.58 17.12 -6.27
CA LEU A 76 -11.82 17.51 -7.46
C LEU A 76 -12.60 17.26 -8.76
N ILE A 77 -13.33 16.16 -8.84
CA ILE A 77 -14.22 15.84 -9.97
C ILE A 77 -15.30 16.90 -10.13
N GLU A 78 -15.94 17.33 -9.04
CA GLU A 78 -16.97 18.37 -9.11
C GLU A 78 -16.39 19.74 -9.51
N VAL A 79 -15.20 20.10 -9.00
CA VAL A 79 -14.48 21.30 -9.45
C VAL A 79 -14.18 21.22 -10.94
N ASN A 80 -13.62 20.10 -11.41
CA ASN A 80 -13.29 19.92 -12.83
C ASN A 80 -14.53 19.97 -13.72
N ARG A 81 -15.65 19.40 -13.27
CA ARG A 81 -16.94 19.47 -13.97
C ARG A 81 -17.42 20.91 -14.08
N SER A 82 -17.35 21.68 -12.98
CA SER A 82 -17.70 23.10 -13.00
C SER A 82 -16.80 23.88 -13.96
N ASN A 83 -15.48 23.65 -13.92
CA ASN A 83 -14.54 24.30 -14.83
C ASN A 83 -14.89 24.02 -16.30
N TYR A 84 -15.13 22.75 -16.63
CA TYR A 84 -15.54 22.31 -17.97
C TYR A 84 -16.82 23.00 -18.44
N GLN A 85 -17.86 23.03 -17.60
CA GLN A 85 -19.14 23.66 -17.96
C GLN A 85 -19.00 25.17 -18.21
N ASN A 86 -18.17 25.87 -17.43
CA ASN A 86 -17.94 27.30 -17.64
C ASN A 86 -17.08 27.56 -18.89
N ALA A 87 -16.06 26.71 -19.14
CA ALA A 87 -15.29 26.76 -20.38
C ALA A 87 -16.16 26.51 -21.63
N GLU A 88 -17.10 25.56 -21.54
CA GLU A 88 -18.07 25.30 -22.61
C GLU A 88 -18.98 26.50 -22.87
N LYS A 89 -19.47 27.17 -21.83
CA LYS A 89 -20.27 28.41 -21.98
C LYS A 89 -19.48 29.51 -22.69
N ILE A 90 -18.21 29.70 -22.32
CA ILE A 90 -17.32 30.64 -23.00
C ILE A 90 -17.19 30.29 -24.49
N ALA A 91 -16.95 29.01 -24.82
CA ALA A 91 -16.83 28.56 -26.21
C ALA A 91 -18.12 28.79 -27.03
N ARG A 92 -19.29 28.63 -26.39
CA ARG A 92 -20.59 28.91 -27.03
C ARG A 92 -20.76 30.40 -27.34
N TYR A 93 -20.31 31.30 -26.45
CA TYR A 93 -20.35 32.74 -26.73
C TYR A 93 -19.52 33.12 -27.95
N PHE A 94 -18.33 32.54 -28.12
CA PHE A 94 -17.51 32.73 -29.33
C PHE A 94 -18.14 32.19 -30.61
N SER A 95 -19.12 31.28 -30.50
CA SER A 95 -19.83 30.69 -31.63
C SER A 95 -21.16 31.40 -31.92
N SER A 96 -21.51 32.44 -31.14
CA SER A 96 -22.77 33.18 -31.23
C SER A 96 -22.53 34.66 -31.51
N ASP A 97 -23.51 35.35 -32.09
CA ASP A 97 -23.45 36.81 -32.30
C ASP A 97 -23.66 37.63 -31.00
N SER A 98 -23.90 36.96 -29.87
CA SER A 98 -24.08 37.59 -28.56
C SER A 98 -22.85 37.39 -27.68
N MET A 99 -22.26 38.48 -27.21
CA MET A 99 -21.19 38.43 -26.20
C MET A 99 -21.75 38.71 -24.81
N PRO A 100 -21.25 38.01 -23.78
CA PRO A 100 -21.60 38.32 -22.39
C PRO A 100 -21.06 39.70 -22.04
N ASN A 101 -21.69 40.35 -21.05
CA ASN A 101 -21.11 41.56 -20.49
C ASN A 101 -19.81 41.24 -19.74
N GLU A 102 -19.02 42.28 -19.44
CA GLU A 102 -17.70 42.14 -18.81
C GLU A 102 -17.75 41.39 -17.47
N THR A 103 -18.77 41.65 -16.64
CA THR A 103 -18.94 40.99 -15.35
C THR A 103 -19.17 39.48 -15.51
N GLU A 104 -20.10 39.11 -16.40
CA GLU A 104 -20.40 37.71 -16.68
C GLU A 104 -19.20 36.99 -17.29
N LEU A 105 -18.50 37.63 -18.25
CA LEU A 105 -17.29 37.06 -18.85
C LEU A 105 -16.20 36.83 -17.81
N SER A 106 -15.97 37.79 -16.92
CA SER A 106 -14.98 37.70 -15.84
C SER A 106 -15.30 36.56 -14.88
N GLU A 107 -16.57 36.41 -14.48
CA GLU A 107 -17.01 35.30 -13.64
C GLU A 107 -16.81 33.94 -14.31
N LEU A 108 -17.15 33.83 -15.60
CA LEU A 108 -16.98 32.60 -16.37
C LEU A 108 -15.50 32.24 -16.50
N LEU A 109 -14.64 33.20 -16.80
CA LEU A 109 -13.19 33.00 -16.91
C LEU A 109 -12.60 32.56 -15.57
N TYR A 110 -13.00 33.20 -14.46
CA TYR A 110 -12.58 32.81 -13.11
C TYR A 110 -13.00 31.38 -12.80
N LYS A 111 -14.29 31.05 -12.98
CA LYS A 111 -14.83 29.71 -12.70
C LYS A 111 -14.26 28.63 -13.62
N ALA A 112 -13.88 28.96 -14.86
CA ALA A 112 -13.28 28.02 -15.80
C ALA A 112 -11.78 27.79 -15.53
N PHE A 113 -11.05 28.83 -15.14
CA PHE A 113 -9.59 28.83 -15.20
C PHE A 113 -8.85 29.16 -13.89
N SER A 114 -9.51 29.47 -12.77
CA SER A 114 -8.80 29.76 -11.51
C SER A 114 -8.52 28.58 -10.59
N TYR A 115 -9.29 27.48 -10.64
CA TYR A 115 -9.06 26.32 -9.77
C TYR A 115 -8.23 25.21 -10.42
N ASP A 116 -7.05 24.92 -9.87
CA ASP A 116 -6.21 23.82 -10.32
C ASP A 116 -6.90 22.46 -10.10
N VAL A 117 -6.79 21.60 -11.11
CA VAL A 117 -7.34 20.24 -11.08
C VAL A 117 -6.16 19.28 -11.04
N ILE A 118 -5.61 19.10 -9.84
CA ILE A 118 -4.47 18.21 -9.60
C ILE A 118 -4.83 17.25 -8.47
N TYR A 119 -4.81 15.95 -8.76
CA TYR A 119 -5.09 14.93 -7.77
C TYR A 119 -3.83 14.58 -6.97
N ASN A 120 -3.87 14.85 -5.66
CA ASN A 120 -2.80 14.51 -4.75
C ASN A 120 -3.33 13.61 -3.61
N PRO A 121 -3.38 12.27 -3.81
CA PRO A 121 -3.80 11.33 -2.78
C PRO A 121 -2.81 11.30 -1.62
N ASN A 122 -3.27 10.91 -0.43
CA ASN A 122 -2.32 10.52 0.62
C ASN A 122 -1.87 9.08 0.33
N ASN A 123 -0.60 8.91 -0.02
CA ASN A 123 0.04 7.62 -0.25
C ASN A 123 1.15 7.34 0.77
N SER A 124 1.26 8.11 1.86
CA SER A 124 2.41 8.04 2.76
C SER A 124 2.61 6.62 3.32
N LEU A 125 1.53 5.98 3.79
CA LEU A 125 1.60 4.62 4.31
C LEU A 125 1.82 3.59 3.19
N LEU A 126 1.20 3.80 2.03
CA LEU A 126 1.44 2.94 0.87
C LEU A 126 2.92 2.95 0.47
N ASP A 127 3.52 4.13 0.38
CA ASP A 127 4.93 4.31 0.05
C ASP A 127 5.82 3.66 1.11
N GLU A 128 5.49 3.78 2.40
CA GLU A 128 6.17 3.06 3.47
C GLU A 128 6.08 1.53 3.25
N ILE A 129 4.90 1.01 2.94
CA ILE A 129 4.69 -0.44 2.75
C ILE A 129 5.48 -0.95 1.54
N LEU A 130 5.42 -0.25 0.40
CA LEU A 130 6.09 -0.64 -0.84
C LEU A 130 7.62 -0.59 -0.73
N ASN A 131 8.15 0.41 -0.03
CA ASN A 131 9.60 0.62 0.12
C ASN A 131 10.22 -0.13 1.31
N SER A 132 9.41 -0.81 2.13
CA SER A 132 9.87 -1.56 3.31
C SER A 132 9.62 -3.06 3.20
N SER A 133 10.02 -3.79 4.25
CA SER A 133 9.59 -5.19 4.43
C SER A 133 8.07 -5.34 4.64
N GLY A 134 7.33 -4.22 4.78
CA GLY A 134 5.88 -4.16 4.86
C GLY A 134 5.17 -4.83 3.69
N PHE A 135 5.71 -4.75 2.47
CA PHE A 135 5.10 -5.37 1.31
C PHE A 135 4.93 -6.89 1.45
N LYS A 136 5.90 -7.58 2.07
CA LYS A 136 5.81 -9.02 2.36
C LYS A 136 4.85 -9.35 3.50
N THR A 137 4.51 -8.36 4.33
CA THR A 137 3.61 -8.51 5.48
C THR A 137 2.15 -8.61 5.02
N ILE A 138 1.79 -7.96 3.91
CA ILE A 138 0.47 -8.12 3.29
C ILE A 138 0.42 -9.50 2.64
N THR A 139 -0.35 -10.42 3.22
CA THR A 139 -0.39 -11.83 2.81
C THR A 139 -1.17 -12.04 1.52
N ASN A 140 -2.19 -11.20 1.26
CA ASN A 140 -3.03 -11.29 0.08
C ASN A 140 -2.28 -10.83 -1.20
N PRO A 141 -1.99 -11.74 -2.15
CA PRO A 141 -1.22 -11.40 -3.35
C PRO A 141 -1.97 -10.48 -4.32
N GLU A 142 -3.29 -10.61 -4.45
CA GLU A 142 -4.10 -9.73 -5.30
C GLU A 142 -4.12 -8.31 -4.76
N LEU A 143 -4.26 -8.15 -3.44
CA LEU A 143 -4.18 -6.83 -2.82
C LEU A 143 -2.83 -6.17 -3.10
N ARG A 144 -1.72 -6.89 -2.95
CA ARG A 144 -0.37 -6.38 -3.28
C ARG A 144 -0.26 -5.92 -4.74
N ARG A 145 -0.84 -6.67 -5.67
CA ARG A 145 -0.90 -6.30 -7.09
C ARG A 145 -1.73 -5.03 -7.32
N HIS A 146 -2.86 -4.88 -6.63
CA HIS A 146 -3.66 -3.66 -6.71
C HIS A 146 -2.96 -2.43 -6.12
N LEU A 147 -2.24 -2.59 -5.00
CA LEU A 147 -1.50 -1.50 -4.37
C LEU A 147 -0.33 -1.00 -5.24
N THR A 148 0.37 -1.91 -5.92
CA THR A 148 1.43 -1.56 -6.89
C THR A 148 0.87 -0.94 -8.17
N ASP A 149 -0.26 -1.46 -8.69
CA ASP A 149 -0.93 -0.87 -9.85
C ASP A 149 -1.48 0.54 -9.54
N TRP A 150 -1.94 0.80 -8.31
CA TRP A 150 -2.40 2.11 -7.88
C TRP A 150 -1.32 3.18 -8.02
N GLU A 151 -0.09 2.90 -7.57
CA GLU A 151 1.03 3.84 -7.70
C GLU A 151 1.26 4.24 -9.17
N SER A 152 1.31 3.25 -10.07
CA SER A 152 1.45 3.49 -11.51
C SER A 152 0.29 4.30 -12.10
N ARG A 153 -0.95 4.05 -11.64
CA ARG A 153 -2.12 4.83 -12.06
C ARG A 153 -2.03 6.28 -11.64
N VAL A 154 -1.66 6.55 -10.38
CA VAL A 154 -1.53 7.92 -9.86
C VAL A 154 -0.43 8.67 -10.61
N GLN A 155 0.74 8.07 -10.82
CA GLN A 155 1.82 8.70 -11.59
C GLN A 155 1.38 9.06 -13.02
N ARG A 156 0.63 8.18 -13.68
CA ARG A 156 0.09 8.46 -15.02
C ARG A 156 -0.92 9.61 -15.01
N ILE A 157 -1.83 9.64 -14.03
CA ILE A 157 -2.80 10.74 -13.87
C ILE A 157 -2.06 12.07 -13.64
N ASN A 158 -1.10 12.11 -12.72
CA ASN A 158 -0.32 13.32 -12.44
C ASN A 158 0.43 13.83 -13.68
N SER A 159 0.93 12.92 -14.52
CA SER A 159 1.56 13.29 -15.79
C SER A 159 0.58 13.92 -16.77
N GLN A 160 -0.65 13.38 -16.87
CA GLN A 160 -1.72 13.94 -17.70
C GLN A 160 -2.18 15.30 -17.18
N GLU A 161 -2.39 15.44 -15.87
CA GLU A 161 -2.79 16.70 -15.23
C GLU A 161 -1.72 17.77 -15.40
N SER A 162 -0.44 17.42 -15.26
CA SER A 162 0.68 18.35 -15.51
C SER A 162 0.69 18.87 -16.94
N ALA A 163 0.42 18.00 -17.92
CA ALA A 163 0.32 18.42 -19.32
C ALA A 163 -0.86 19.37 -19.55
N LEU A 164 -2.03 19.07 -18.96
CA LEU A 164 -3.22 19.93 -19.04
C LEU A 164 -3.01 21.28 -18.36
N MET A 165 -2.33 21.31 -17.21
CA MET A 165 -1.97 22.53 -16.50
C MET A 165 -1.09 23.45 -17.36
N ASN A 166 -0.08 22.89 -18.04
CA ASN A 166 0.77 23.66 -18.96
C ASN A 166 -0.02 24.31 -20.10
N GLU A 167 -1.01 23.61 -20.67
CA GLU A 167 -1.87 24.20 -21.71
C GLU A 167 -2.80 25.28 -21.14
N ARG A 168 -3.35 25.07 -19.95
CA ARG A 168 -4.15 26.07 -19.24
C ARG A 168 -3.35 27.35 -18.95
N ASP A 169 -2.11 27.21 -18.51
CA ASP A 169 -1.22 28.35 -18.25
C ASP A 169 -0.92 29.13 -19.53
N ARG A 170 -0.75 28.46 -20.66
CA ARG A 170 -0.61 29.13 -21.97
C ARG A 170 -1.84 29.96 -22.31
N VAL A 171 -3.04 29.39 -22.14
CA VAL A 171 -4.30 30.10 -22.37
C VAL A 171 -4.43 31.32 -21.45
N LEU A 172 -4.18 31.16 -20.15
CA LEU A 172 -4.20 32.26 -19.18
C LEU A 172 -3.18 33.35 -19.52
N ASN A 173 -1.99 32.97 -19.98
CA ASN A 173 -0.96 33.92 -20.38
C ASN A 173 -1.33 34.72 -21.63
N VAL A 174 -2.08 34.14 -22.57
CA VAL A 174 -2.63 34.88 -23.72
C VAL A 174 -3.60 35.96 -23.23
N PHE A 175 -4.55 35.61 -22.36
CA PHE A 175 -5.49 36.58 -21.78
C PHE A 175 -4.78 37.70 -21.01
N ARG A 176 -3.76 37.37 -20.20
CA ARG A 176 -3.00 38.36 -19.42
C ARG A 176 -2.18 39.32 -20.29
N LYS A 177 -1.68 38.87 -21.44
CA LYS A 177 -0.78 39.68 -22.32
C LYS A 177 -1.52 40.43 -23.43
N GLN A 178 -2.67 39.93 -23.88
CA GLN A 178 -3.43 40.51 -25.00
C GLN A 178 -4.73 41.18 -24.54
N GLY A 179 -5.16 40.98 -23.29
CA GLY A 179 -6.34 41.61 -22.71
C GLY A 179 -6.08 42.96 -22.01
N SER A 180 -4.88 43.54 -22.18
CA SER A 180 -4.51 44.88 -21.71
C SER A 180 -4.36 45.85 -22.87
#